data_AF-A0A1B3B8Z0-F1
#
_entry.id   AF-A0A1B3B8Z0-F1
#
_cell.length_a   1.000
_cell.length_b   1.000
_cell.length_c   1.000
_cell.angle_alpha   90.00
_cell.angle_beta   90.00
_cell.angle_gamma   90.00
#
_symmetry.space_group_name_H-M   'P 1'
#
loop_
_entity.id
_entity.type
_entity.pdbx_description
1 polymer ?
#
loop_
_entity_poly.entity_id
_entity_poly.type
_entity_poly.pdbx_seq_one_letter_code
_entity_poly.pdbx_strand_id
1 'polypeptide(L)'
;MSSQDPSKNKPAQNKGYREDKAGPQGTLVFDSKEVDRMIAAEIQKLEDDGTKVPALLATTKPHAGQTFILNYGKNVIGRGKGNGVTIYDPAASSTHAQITYYNGEWKILNLLSSNGTIVNGEKVSERELSFGDKIQVGHTEFLFTLVDAQETDDEDQGEINWMLVGSLGIAAVLLIGVLIWLFL
;
A
#
# COMPACT_ATOMS: atom_id res chain seq x y z
N MET A 1 -40.42 -8.26 52.11
CA MET A 1 -40.49 -8.48 50.66
C MET A 1 -39.95 -7.25 49.96
N SER A 2 -38.82 -7.38 49.24
CA SER A 2 -38.17 -6.27 48.55
C SER A 2 -38.75 -6.13 47.15
N SER A 3 -39.49 -5.05 46.90
CA SER A 3 -40.04 -4.73 45.58
C SER A 3 -38.91 -4.25 44.67
N GLN A 4 -38.61 -5.03 43.63
CA GLN A 4 -37.72 -4.62 42.54
C GLN A 4 -38.48 -3.65 41.62
N ASP A 5 -37.95 -2.44 41.45
CA ASP A 5 -38.41 -1.42 40.51
C ASP A 5 -38.08 -1.86 39.06
N PRO A 6 -39.05 -1.95 38.13
CA PRO A 6 -38.81 -2.37 36.75
C PRO A 6 -38.10 -1.33 35.87
N SER A 7 -37.71 -0.15 36.38
CA SER A 7 -37.18 0.93 35.53
C SER A 7 -35.73 0.77 35.02
N LYS A 8 -35.01 -0.30 35.40
CA LYS A 8 -33.57 -0.46 35.10
C LYS A 8 -33.23 -1.47 33.98
N ASN A 9 -33.89 -1.39 32.84
CA ASN A 9 -33.33 -1.99 31.63
C ASN A 9 -33.70 -1.18 30.39
N LYS A 10 -32.91 -0.14 30.09
CA LYS A 10 -32.91 0.50 28.76
C LYS A 10 -31.60 0.12 28.07
N PRO A 11 -31.64 -0.50 26.87
CA PRO A 11 -30.43 -0.68 26.08
C PRO A 11 -29.91 0.69 25.63
N ALA A 12 -28.58 0.79 25.49
CA ALA A 12 -27.88 1.99 25.09
C ALA A 12 -28.47 2.58 23.81
N GLN A 13 -28.86 3.85 23.87
CA GLN A 13 -29.39 4.58 22.73
C GLN A 13 -28.30 4.73 21.67
N ASN A 14 -28.50 4.08 20.52
CA ASN A 14 -27.69 4.29 19.32
C ASN A 14 -27.94 5.72 18.80
N LYS A 15 -26.90 6.54 18.73
CA LYS A 15 -26.96 8.01 18.60
C LYS A 15 -27.35 8.52 17.21
N GLY A 16 -28.05 7.72 16.40
CA GLY A 16 -28.35 8.01 14.99
C GLY A 16 -29.82 7.92 14.57
N TYR A 17 -30.74 7.45 15.41
CA TYR A 17 -32.14 7.27 15.01
C TYR A 17 -33.01 8.39 15.57
N ARG A 18 -33.48 9.30 14.71
CA ARG A 18 -34.51 10.28 15.09
C ARG A 18 -35.88 9.69 14.76
N GLU A 19 -36.73 9.52 15.77
CA GLU A 19 -38.11 8.99 15.64
C GLU A 19 -39.02 9.84 14.75
N ASP A 20 -38.66 11.10 14.49
CA ASP A 20 -39.45 12.07 13.71
C ASP A 20 -39.48 11.79 12.18
N LYS A 21 -38.73 10.80 11.69
CA LYS A 21 -38.62 10.46 10.26
C LYS A 21 -39.39 9.20 9.82
N ALA A 22 -40.13 8.55 10.72
CA ALA A 22 -40.93 7.38 10.40
C ALA A 22 -42.36 7.78 9.98
N GLY A 23 -42.71 7.54 8.71
CA GLY A 23 -44.06 7.69 8.21
C GLY A 23 -45.03 6.65 8.80
N PRO A 24 -46.36 6.81 8.60
CA PRO A 24 -47.40 6.03 9.28
C PRO A 24 -47.35 4.51 9.03
N GLN A 25 -46.55 4.02 8.08
CA GLN A 25 -46.35 2.60 7.80
C GLN A 25 -44.90 2.11 7.97
N GLY A 26 -44.06 2.86 8.71
CA GLY A 26 -42.63 2.52 8.85
C GLY A 26 -41.78 2.93 7.65
N THR A 27 -42.35 3.72 6.74
CA THR A 27 -41.62 4.33 5.62
C THR A 27 -40.64 5.38 6.16
N LEU A 28 -39.34 5.15 5.96
CA LEU A 28 -38.31 6.12 6.32
C LEU A 28 -38.29 7.26 5.29
N VAL A 29 -38.49 8.49 5.74
CA VAL A 29 -38.35 9.69 4.91
C VAL A 29 -36.90 10.17 5.04
N PHE A 30 -36.09 9.84 4.03
CA PHE A 30 -34.71 10.34 3.96
C PHE A 30 -34.70 11.76 3.38
N ASP A 31 -33.89 12.65 3.96
CA ASP A 31 -33.55 13.91 3.32
C ASP A 31 -32.71 13.63 2.09
N SER A 32 -32.91 14.38 0.99
CA SER A 32 -32.15 14.19 -0.26
C SER A 32 -30.65 14.16 0.02
N LYS A 33 -30.16 15.05 0.89
CA LYS A 33 -28.73 15.13 1.25
C LYS A 33 -28.22 13.91 2.01
N GLU A 34 -29.10 13.20 2.72
CA GLU A 34 -28.77 11.97 3.42
C GLU A 34 -28.71 10.78 2.46
N VAL A 35 -29.66 10.72 1.52
CA VAL A 35 -29.63 9.77 0.40
C VAL A 35 -28.39 9.99 -0.45
N ASP A 36 -28.06 11.22 -0.80
CA ASP A 36 -26.87 11.56 -1.60
C ASP A 36 -25.58 11.11 -0.91
N ARG A 37 -25.48 11.28 0.42
CA ARG A 37 -24.32 10.80 1.21
C ARG A 37 -24.25 9.28 1.30
N MET A 38 -25.39 8.61 1.43
CA MET A 38 -25.46 7.14 1.46
C MET A 38 -25.09 6.55 0.09
N ILE A 39 -25.59 7.14 -0.98
CA ILE A 39 -25.25 6.77 -2.35
C ILE A 39 -23.78 7.05 -2.61
N ALA A 40 -23.25 8.21 -2.22
CA ALA A 40 -21.82 8.52 -2.39
C ALA A 40 -20.93 7.55 -1.60
N ALA A 41 -21.29 7.21 -0.36
CA ALA A 41 -20.54 6.25 0.45
C ALA A 41 -20.60 4.82 -0.12
N GLU A 42 -21.74 4.40 -0.66
CA GLU A 42 -21.89 3.07 -1.28
C GLU A 42 -21.21 3.01 -2.65
N ILE A 43 -21.31 4.06 -3.48
CA ILE A 43 -20.58 4.19 -4.75
C ILE A 43 -19.07 4.17 -4.48
N GLN A 44 -18.59 4.93 -3.50
CA GLN A 44 -17.17 4.94 -3.13
C GLN A 44 -16.69 3.57 -2.63
N LYS A 45 -17.57 2.79 -2.01
CA LYS A 45 -17.30 1.42 -1.54
C LYS A 45 -17.40 0.37 -2.65
N LEU A 46 -18.14 0.66 -3.73
CA LEU A 46 -18.25 -0.17 -4.93
C LEU A 46 -17.16 0.17 -5.98
N GLU A 47 -16.63 1.39 -5.96
CA GLU A 47 -15.47 1.84 -6.75
C GLU A 47 -14.13 1.38 -6.14
N ASP A 48 -14.12 1.11 -4.82
CA ASP A 48 -13.03 0.43 -4.12
C ASP A 48 -13.18 -1.09 -4.32
N ASP A 49 -12.75 -1.59 -5.47
CA ASP A 49 -12.86 -3.00 -5.89
C ASP A 49 -12.05 -4.00 -5.04
N GLY A 50 -11.45 -3.56 -3.93
CA GLY A 50 -10.59 -4.37 -3.08
C GLY A 50 -9.21 -4.68 -3.69
N THR A 51 -8.87 -4.11 -4.83
CA THR A 51 -7.60 -4.33 -5.53
C THR A 51 -6.54 -3.31 -5.12
N LYS A 52 -6.91 -2.18 -4.51
CA LYS A 52 -5.95 -1.16 -4.06
C LYS A 52 -5.27 -1.56 -2.76
N VAL A 53 -3.93 -1.59 -2.78
CA VAL A 53 -3.10 -1.95 -1.63
C VAL A 53 -2.22 -0.77 -1.18
N PRO A 54 -1.97 -0.62 0.13
CA PRO A 54 -1.12 0.45 0.66
C PRO A 54 0.34 0.21 0.26
N ALA A 55 1.02 1.28 -0.14
CA ALA A 55 2.39 1.20 -0.60
C ALA A 55 3.18 2.49 -0.31
N LEU A 56 4.50 2.38 -0.41
CA LEU A 56 5.41 3.50 -0.53
C LEU A 56 5.91 3.58 -1.98
N LEU A 57 5.61 4.68 -2.66
CA LEU A 57 6.19 4.99 -3.97
C LEU A 57 7.44 5.84 -3.76
N ALA A 58 8.61 5.33 -4.08
CA ALA A 58 9.85 6.09 -3.97
C ALA A 58 9.92 7.17 -5.07
N THR A 59 10.24 8.41 -4.68
CA THR A 59 10.25 9.57 -5.58
C THR A 59 11.66 10.03 -5.93
N THR A 60 12.69 9.54 -5.22
CA THR A 60 14.10 9.92 -5.43
C THR A 60 14.97 8.74 -5.86
N LYS A 61 16.02 9.03 -6.63
CA LYS A 61 17.00 8.04 -7.08
C LYS A 61 17.80 7.46 -5.89
N PRO A 62 18.25 6.20 -5.96
CA PRO A 62 18.15 5.27 -7.08
C PRO A 62 16.79 4.55 -7.19
N HIS A 63 15.89 4.73 -6.22
CA HIS A 63 14.63 4.00 -6.13
C HIS A 63 13.44 4.70 -6.83
N ALA A 64 13.68 5.79 -7.56
CA ALA A 64 12.60 6.58 -8.14
C ALA A 64 11.69 5.72 -9.04
N GLY A 65 10.39 5.75 -8.78
CA GLY A 65 9.38 4.94 -9.47
C GLY A 65 9.17 3.55 -8.87
N GLN A 66 10.05 3.09 -7.98
CA GLN A 66 9.87 1.81 -7.30
C GLN A 66 8.76 1.89 -6.26
N THR A 67 7.87 0.91 -6.29
CA THR A 67 6.77 0.75 -5.33
C THR A 67 7.08 -0.35 -4.34
N PHE A 68 6.87 -0.08 -3.06
CA PHE A 68 7.02 -1.05 -1.97
C PHE A 68 5.67 -1.29 -1.31
N ILE A 69 5.09 -2.46 -1.55
CA ILE A 69 3.81 -2.84 -0.94
C ILE A 69 3.96 -3.00 0.57
N LEU A 70 3.03 -2.41 1.32
CA LEU A 70 2.99 -2.48 2.76
C LEU A 70 2.00 -3.55 3.20
N ASN A 71 2.43 -4.39 4.14
CA ASN A 71 1.55 -5.36 4.78
C ASN A 71 0.72 -4.66 5.87
N TYR A 72 -0.50 -5.14 6.11
CA TYR A 72 -1.20 -4.81 7.36
C TYR A 72 -0.40 -5.38 8.54
N GLY A 73 -0.24 -4.58 9.60
CA GLY A 73 0.68 -4.89 10.70
C GLY A 73 1.99 -4.12 10.56
N LYS A 74 3.13 -4.76 10.74
CA LYS A 74 4.44 -4.11 10.87
C LYS A 74 5.28 -4.17 9.58
N ASN A 75 5.73 -3.01 9.12
CA ASN A 75 6.66 -2.86 8.00
C ASN A 75 7.89 -2.08 8.46
N VAL A 76 9.06 -2.71 8.44
CA VAL A 76 10.32 -2.04 8.81
C VAL A 76 10.96 -1.47 7.54
N ILE A 77 11.46 -0.24 7.63
CA ILE A 77 12.15 0.49 6.56
C ILE A 77 13.60 0.70 6.98
N GLY A 78 14.54 0.49 6.06
CA GLY A 78 15.95 0.83 6.26
C GLY A 78 16.89 0.09 5.31
N ARG A 79 18.20 0.32 5.43
CA ARG A 79 19.18 -0.27 4.50
C ARG A 79 19.53 -1.74 4.74
N GLY A 80 19.06 -2.32 5.84
CA GLY A 80 19.26 -3.74 6.15
C GLY A 80 18.48 -4.63 5.18
N LYS A 81 19.09 -5.73 4.75
CA LYS A 81 18.51 -6.68 3.78
C LYS A 81 17.32 -7.50 4.30
N GLY A 82 17.01 -7.43 5.59
CA GLY A 82 15.90 -8.16 6.23
C GLY A 82 14.68 -7.30 6.55
N ASN A 83 14.65 -6.05 6.06
CA ASN A 83 13.53 -5.15 6.29
C ASN A 83 12.41 -5.42 5.27
N GLY A 84 11.17 -5.10 5.65
CA GLY A 84 10.04 -5.17 4.70
C GLY A 84 10.18 -4.17 3.54
N VAL A 85 10.85 -3.04 3.80
CA VAL A 85 11.23 -2.05 2.80
C VAL A 85 12.74 -1.82 2.90
N THR A 86 13.49 -2.47 2.02
CA THR A 86 14.95 -2.32 1.94
C THR A 86 15.33 -1.26 0.91
N ILE A 87 16.13 -0.29 1.36
CA ILE A 87 16.66 0.79 0.50
C ILE A 87 18.18 0.83 0.48
N TYR A 88 18.76 1.16 -0.66
CA TYR A 88 20.19 1.35 -0.84
C TYR A 88 20.57 2.81 -0.61
N ASP A 89 20.47 3.24 0.65
CA ASP A 89 20.79 4.60 1.07
C ASP A 89 21.81 4.61 2.22
N PRO A 90 23.03 5.15 2.00
CA PRO A 90 24.04 5.26 3.04
C PRO A 90 23.63 6.12 4.24
N ALA A 91 22.73 7.09 4.05
CA ALA A 91 22.21 7.94 5.12
C ALA A 91 21.06 7.29 5.89
N ALA A 92 20.56 6.13 5.45
CA ALA A 92 19.60 5.36 6.22
C ALA A 92 20.28 4.43 7.22
N SER A 93 19.77 4.36 8.45
CA SER A 93 20.14 3.32 9.40
C SER A 93 19.71 1.93 8.91
N SER A 94 20.37 0.88 9.41
CA SER A 94 20.04 -0.51 9.01
C SER A 94 18.58 -0.84 9.27
N THR A 95 18.04 -0.38 10.40
CA THR A 95 16.63 -0.46 10.78
C THR A 95 16.25 0.95 11.19
N HIS A 96 15.59 1.69 10.29
CA HIS A 96 15.49 3.15 10.39
C HIS A 96 14.15 3.59 10.95
N ALA A 97 13.07 3.12 10.35
CA ALA A 97 11.71 3.48 10.71
C ALA A 97 10.82 2.24 10.62
N GLN A 98 9.65 2.33 11.23
CA GLN A 98 8.63 1.30 11.17
C GLN A 98 7.29 1.94 10.86
N ILE A 99 6.64 1.48 9.80
CA ILE A 99 5.25 1.79 9.54
C ILE A 99 4.41 0.65 10.10
N THR A 100 3.41 0.97 10.91
CA THR A 100 2.45 0.03 11.47
C THR A 100 1.02 0.38 11.10
N TYR A 101 0.22 -0.64 10.80
CA TYR A 101 -1.23 -0.53 10.78
C TYR A 101 -1.82 -1.16 12.03
N TYR A 102 -2.55 -0.38 12.83
CA TYR A 102 -3.23 -0.84 14.03
C TYR A 102 -4.49 0.00 14.28
N ASN A 103 -5.58 -0.66 14.69
CA ASN A 103 -6.87 -0.02 14.97
C ASN A 103 -7.43 0.86 13.82
N GLY A 104 -7.16 0.50 12.56
CA GLY A 104 -7.62 1.27 11.41
C GLY A 104 -6.72 2.44 11.01
N GLU A 105 -5.61 2.66 11.73
CA GLU A 105 -4.71 3.80 11.52
C GLU A 105 -3.33 3.33 11.07
N TRP A 106 -2.72 4.09 10.16
CA TRP A 106 -1.31 3.96 9.80
C TRP A 106 -0.47 4.90 10.66
N LYS A 107 0.64 4.40 11.20
CA LYS A 107 1.59 5.20 12.00
C LYS A 107 3.00 4.89 11.58
N ILE A 108 3.86 5.90 11.55
CA ILE A 108 5.30 5.75 11.40
C ILE A 108 6.01 6.05 12.71
N LEU A 109 6.95 5.20 13.08
CA LEU A 109 7.81 5.32 14.25
C LEU A 109 9.27 5.36 13.79
N ASN A 110 10.02 6.35 14.25
CA ASN A 110 11.46 6.42 14.06
C ASN A 110 12.19 5.48 15.03
N LEU A 111 12.99 4.54 14.52
CA LEU A 111 13.68 3.52 15.33
C LEU A 111 15.09 3.97 15.73
N LEU A 112 15.19 5.12 16.39
CA LEU A 112 16.47 5.71 16.83
C LEU A 112 17.51 5.83 15.69
N SER A 113 17.04 6.13 14.49
CA SER A 113 17.92 6.32 13.35
C SER A 113 18.83 7.54 13.51
N SER A 114 19.98 7.52 12.84
CA SER A 114 21.02 8.55 12.98
C SER A 114 20.55 9.91 12.42
N ASN A 115 19.86 9.91 11.29
CA ASN A 115 19.38 11.13 10.62
C ASN A 115 17.92 11.47 11.00
N GLY A 116 17.21 10.52 11.62
CA GLY A 116 15.78 10.61 11.93
C GLY A 116 14.88 10.43 10.71
N THR A 117 13.58 10.36 10.98
CA THR A 117 12.52 10.24 9.98
C THR A 117 11.83 11.58 9.82
N ILE A 118 11.58 12.00 8.58
CA ILE A 118 10.89 13.26 8.26
C ILE A 118 9.57 12.92 7.58
N VAL A 119 8.48 13.59 7.97
CA VAL A 119 7.17 13.47 7.33
C VAL A 119 6.66 14.87 7.03
N ASN A 120 6.36 15.14 5.76
CA ASN A 120 5.92 16.44 5.26
C ASN A 120 6.84 17.60 5.68
N GLY A 121 8.16 17.36 5.67
CA GLY A 121 9.18 18.37 5.99
C GLY A 121 9.50 18.51 7.49
N GLU A 122 8.81 17.79 8.37
CA GLU A 122 9.05 17.83 9.81
C GLU A 122 9.67 16.54 10.33
N LYS A 123 10.69 16.66 11.19
CA LYS A 123 11.33 15.50 11.84
C LYS A 123 10.42 14.94 12.93
N VAL A 124 10.13 13.65 12.88
CA VAL A 124 9.18 13.00 13.80
C VAL A 124 9.81 11.82 14.55
N SER A 125 9.41 11.64 15.81
CA SER A 125 9.63 10.40 16.55
C SER A 125 8.51 9.39 16.23
N GLU A 126 7.27 9.86 16.19
CA GLU A 126 6.08 9.11 15.83
C GLU A 126 5.07 10.05 15.15
N ARG A 127 4.36 9.58 14.13
CA ARG A 127 3.29 10.32 13.45
C ARG A 127 2.27 9.39 12.80
N GLU A 128 1.00 9.77 12.87
CA GLU A 128 -0.05 9.15 12.06
C GLU A 128 0.11 9.52 10.58
N LEU A 129 -0.06 8.54 9.69
CA LEU A 129 0.11 8.70 8.25
C LEU A 129 -1.24 8.69 7.56
N SER A 130 -1.43 9.63 6.64
CA SER A 130 -2.52 9.66 5.67
C SER A 130 -2.00 9.45 4.26
N PHE A 131 -2.78 8.79 3.41
CA PHE A 131 -2.42 8.67 1.99
C PHE A 131 -2.21 10.06 1.38
N GLY A 132 -1.11 10.22 0.64
CA GLY A 132 -0.61 11.50 0.14
C GLY A 132 0.59 12.05 0.94
N ASP A 133 0.89 11.51 2.12
CA ASP A 133 2.01 11.98 2.94
C ASP A 133 3.37 11.68 2.30
N LYS A 134 4.26 12.66 2.41
CA LYS A 134 5.66 12.52 1.99
C LYS A 134 6.51 12.10 3.17
N ILE A 135 7.23 11.00 3.01
CA ILE A 135 8.09 10.42 4.04
C ILE A 135 9.50 10.43 3.52
N GLN A 136 10.45 10.92 4.32
CA GLN A 136 11.86 10.89 4.00
C GLN A 136 12.63 10.08 5.04
N VAL A 137 13.45 9.16 4.54
CA VAL A 137 14.32 8.25 5.29
C VAL A 137 15.71 8.34 4.68
N GLY A 138 16.65 8.99 5.38
CA GLY A 138 17.94 9.33 4.77
C GLY A 138 17.76 10.37 3.65
N HIS A 139 18.23 10.05 2.44
CA HIS A 139 18.01 10.81 1.21
C HIS A 139 16.85 10.24 0.35
N THR A 140 16.28 9.10 0.76
CA THR A 140 15.18 8.48 0.03
C THR A 140 13.87 9.11 0.45
N GLU A 141 13.10 9.60 -0.52
CA GLU A 141 11.75 10.13 -0.31
C GLU A 141 10.72 9.15 -0.86
N PHE A 142 9.58 9.07 -0.18
CA PHE A 142 8.46 8.24 -0.51
C PHE A 142 7.17 9.04 -0.46
N LEU A 143 6.24 8.69 -1.33
CA LEU A 143 4.82 9.02 -1.20
C LEU A 143 4.09 7.81 -0.61
N PHE A 144 3.41 7.99 0.51
CA PHE A 144 2.50 6.98 1.04
C PHE A 144 1.19 7.00 0.26
N THR A 145 0.85 5.92 -0.46
CA THR A 145 -0.27 5.90 -1.40
C THR A 145 -0.95 4.53 -1.45
N LEU A 146 -2.07 4.47 -2.16
CA LEU A 146 -2.68 3.23 -2.64
C LEU A 146 -2.21 2.96 -4.07
N VAL A 147 -1.91 1.70 -4.39
CA VAL A 147 -1.57 1.22 -5.75
C VAL A 147 -2.43 0.02 -6.11
N ASP A 148 -2.63 -0.23 -7.39
CA ASP A 148 -3.41 -1.38 -7.84
C ASP A 148 -2.56 -2.67 -7.70
N ALA A 149 -3.08 -3.68 -7.02
CA ALA A 149 -2.37 -4.93 -6.72
C ALA A 149 -2.06 -5.79 -7.96
N GLN A 150 -2.48 -5.37 -9.15
CA GLN A 150 -2.27 -6.07 -10.43
C GLN A 150 -1.15 -5.45 -11.29
N GLU A 151 -0.42 -4.41 -10.82
CA GLU A 151 0.61 -3.71 -11.59
C GLU A 151 2.06 -3.94 -11.11
N THR A 152 2.39 -5.11 -10.54
CA THR A 152 3.80 -5.44 -10.20
C THR A 152 4.40 -6.57 -11.03
N ASP A 153 3.70 -7.03 -12.06
CA ASP A 153 4.28 -7.92 -13.07
C ASP A 153 4.72 -7.04 -14.26
N ASP A 154 6.04 -6.87 -14.38
CA ASP A 154 6.81 -6.49 -15.58
C ASP A 154 7.78 -5.29 -15.37
N GLU A 155 9.06 -5.59 -15.63
CA GLU A 155 10.23 -4.68 -15.76
C GLU A 155 11.17 -4.51 -14.54
N ASP A 156 12.00 -5.52 -14.26
CA ASP A 156 13.44 -5.50 -14.61
C ASP A 156 14.12 -6.83 -14.23
N GLN A 157 14.00 -7.82 -15.11
CA GLN A 157 15.12 -8.74 -15.32
C GLN A 157 15.41 -8.77 -16.81
N GLY A 158 16.57 -8.23 -17.17
CA GLY A 158 17.22 -8.46 -18.45
C GLY A 158 17.59 -9.92 -18.66
N GLU A 159 16.61 -10.82 -18.71
CA GLU A 159 16.76 -12.11 -19.36
C GLU A 159 16.67 -11.89 -20.86
N ILE A 160 17.84 -11.74 -21.48
CA ILE A 160 17.97 -11.95 -22.93
C ILE A 160 17.43 -13.35 -23.21
N ASN A 161 16.30 -13.45 -23.89
CA ASN A 161 15.74 -14.71 -24.32
C ASN A 161 16.71 -15.42 -25.26
N TRP A 162 17.49 -16.37 -24.71
CA TRP A 162 18.42 -17.25 -25.43
C TRP A 162 17.74 -18.06 -26.55
N MET A 163 16.41 -18.18 -26.56
CA MET A 163 15.68 -18.86 -27.64
C MET A 163 15.63 -18.02 -28.93
N LEU A 164 15.74 -16.69 -28.86
CA LEU A 164 15.79 -15.84 -30.05
C LEU A 164 17.19 -15.71 -30.65
N VAL A 165 18.25 -15.88 -29.85
CA VAL A 165 19.65 -15.86 -30.36
C VAL A 165 20.14 -17.26 -30.76
N GLY A 166 19.62 -18.33 -30.15
CA GLY A 166 20.02 -19.71 -30.41
C GLY A 166 19.54 -20.33 -31.73
N SER A 167 18.54 -19.74 -32.40
CA SER A 167 17.95 -20.33 -33.62
C SER A 167 18.54 -19.81 -34.94
N LEU A 168 19.29 -18.71 -34.95
CA LEU A 168 20.04 -18.27 -36.16
C LEU A 168 21.50 -18.76 -36.17
N GLY A 169 22.11 -19.00 -35.01
CA GLY A 169 23.53 -19.38 -34.90
C GLY A 169 23.82 -20.85 -35.20
N ILE A 170 22.91 -21.78 -34.88
CA ILE A 170 23.17 -23.21 -35.02
C ILE A 170 22.98 -23.68 -36.48
N ALA A 171 22.05 -23.08 -37.23
CA ALA A 171 21.86 -23.41 -38.65
C ALA A 171 23.06 -23.00 -39.52
N ALA A 172 23.72 -21.87 -39.21
CA ALA A 172 24.88 -21.38 -39.97
C ALA A 172 26.13 -22.25 -39.75
N VAL A 173 26.34 -22.77 -38.54
CA VAL A 173 27.51 -23.62 -38.22
C VAL A 173 27.36 -25.03 -38.80
N LEU A 174 26.14 -25.57 -38.91
CA LEU A 174 25.90 -26.87 -39.54
C LEU A 174 26.03 -26.83 -41.07
N LEU A 175 25.66 -25.73 -41.74
CA LEU A 175 25.83 -25.60 -43.20
C LEU A 175 27.30 -25.51 -43.64
N ILE A 176 28.15 -24.84 -42.87
CA ILE A 176 29.59 -24.73 -43.18
C ILE A 176 30.30 -26.07 -42.96
N GLY A 177 29.94 -26.82 -41.92
CA GLY A 177 30.51 -28.15 -41.67
C GLY A 177 30.18 -29.19 -42.76
N VAL A 178 28.96 -29.16 -43.31
CA VAL A 178 28.53 -30.09 -44.37
C VAL A 178 29.16 -29.75 -45.73
N LEU A 179 29.39 -28.47 -46.03
CA LEU A 179 30.06 -28.04 -47.27
C LEU A 179 31.55 -28.41 -47.32
N ILE A 180 32.24 -28.40 -46.18
CA ILE A 180 33.65 -28.81 -46.09
C ILE A 180 33.81 -30.33 -46.26
N TRP A 181 32.83 -31.13 -45.83
CA TRP A 181 32.87 -32.59 -45.96
C TRP A 181 32.49 -33.10 -47.36
N LEU A 182 31.82 -32.29 -48.18
CA LEU A 182 31.47 -32.63 -49.56
C LEU A 182 32.55 -32.28 -50.59
N PHE A 183 33.58 -31.50 -50.19
CA PHE A 183 34.68 -31.06 -51.06
C PHE A 183 36.07 -31.57 -50.62
N LEU A 184 36.13 -32.54 -49.71
CA LEU A 184 37.36 -33.25 -49.33
C LEU A 184 37.29 -34.74 -49.70
#